data_AF-A0AAC9FQ48-F1
#
_entry.id   AF-A0AAC9FQ48-F1
#
_cell.length_a   1.000
_cell.length_b   1.000
_cell.length_c   1.000
_cell.angle_alpha   90.00
_cell.angle_beta   90.00
_cell.angle_gamma   90.00
#
_symmetry.space_group_name_H-M   'P 1'
#
loop_
_entity.id
_entity.type
_entity.pdbx_description
1 polymer ?
#
loop_
_entity_poly.entity_id
_entity_poly.type
_entity_poly.pdbx_seq_one_letter_code
_entity_poly.pdbx_strand_id
1 'polypeptide(L)' 'MSADKLGRFMTGELFLARANAAVAKAVRRLEEQGIPPTYVRRSQSHEPEAQPNSRVAAEPEGE' A
#
# COMPACT_ATOMS: atom_id res chain seq x y z
N MET A 1 -24.74 8.13 10.08
CA MET A 1 -23.49 7.36 10.25
C MET A 1 -22.42 8.35 10.68
N SER A 2 -21.77 8.21 11.84
CA SER A 2 -20.64 9.11 12.17
C SER A 2 -19.46 8.77 11.25
N ALA A 3 -18.85 9.79 10.65
CA ALA A 3 -17.85 9.64 9.60
C ALA A 3 -16.65 8.77 10.03
N ASP A 4 -16.34 8.72 11.33
CA ASP A 4 -15.09 8.14 11.84
C ASP A 4 -15.19 6.66 12.25
N LYS A 5 -16.34 6.00 12.07
CA LYS A 5 -16.50 4.59 12.50
C LYS A 5 -15.51 3.66 11.80
N LEU A 6 -15.32 3.86 10.50
CA LEU A 6 -14.39 3.06 9.74
C LEU A 6 -12.94 3.34 10.15
N GLY A 7 -12.57 4.62 10.28
CA GLY A 7 -11.24 5.03 10.74
C GLY A 7 -10.89 4.38 12.08
N ARG A 8 -11.79 4.49 13.06
CA ARG A 8 -11.59 3.93 14.40
C ARG A 8 -11.54 2.40 14.41
N PHE A 9 -12.28 1.75 13.52
CA PHE A 9 -12.18 0.30 13.35
C PHE A 9 -10.82 -0.09 12.75
N MET A 10 -10.36 0.60 11.71
CA MET A 10 -9.08 0.32 11.05
C MET A 10 -7.86 0.53 11.96
N THR A 11 -7.94 1.46 12.91
CA THR A 11 -6.88 1.66 13.92
C THR A 11 -7.06 0.79 15.16
N GLY A 12 -8.14 0.00 15.24
CA GLY A 12 -8.45 -0.82 16.40
C GLY A 12 -7.65 -2.13 16.42
N GLU A 13 -7.37 -2.61 17.63
CA GLU A 13 -6.65 -3.87 17.87
C GLU A 13 -7.25 -5.06 17.11
N LEU A 14 -8.58 -5.13 17.03
CA LEU A 14 -9.28 -6.21 16.32
C LEU A 14 -8.95 -6.21 14.82
N PHE A 15 -8.91 -5.04 14.19
CA PHE A 15 -8.55 -4.94 12.78
C PHE A 15 -7.08 -5.28 12.58
N LEU A 16 -6.19 -4.73 13.40
CA LEU A 16 -4.75 -5.00 13.34
C LEU A 16 -4.47 -6.51 13.48
N ALA A 17 -5.11 -7.20 14.43
CA ALA A 17 -4.98 -8.64 14.60
C ALA A 17 -5.40 -9.41 13.34
N ARG A 18 -6.53 -9.04 12.73
CA ARG A 18 -7.04 -9.68 11.50
C ARG A 18 -6.14 -9.41 10.30
N ALA A 19 -5.68 -8.17 10.14
CA ALA A 19 -4.79 -7.77 9.07
C ALA A 19 -3.46 -8.51 9.17
N ASN A 20 -2.85 -8.52 10.37
CA ASN A 20 -1.59 -9.23 10.61
C ASN A 20 -1.72 -10.73 10.36
N ALA A 21 -2.81 -11.37 10.78
CA ALA A 21 -3.07 -12.78 10.52
C ALA A 21 -3.21 -13.09 9.02
N ALA A 22 -3.90 -12.22 8.27
CA ALA A 22 -4.03 -12.35 6.82
C ALA A 22 -2.69 -12.19 6.10
N VAL A 23 -1.89 -11.20 6.49
CA VAL A 23 -0.53 -10.97 5.96
C VAL A 23 0.36 -12.16 6.25
N ALA A 24 0.40 -12.67 7.49
CA ALA A 24 1.20 -13.83 7.86
C ALA A 24 0.84 -15.08 7.02
N LYS A 25 -0.45 -15.31 6.78
CA LYS A 25 -0.91 -16.41 5.93
C LYS A 25 -0.47 -16.25 4.47
N ALA A 26 -0.50 -15.02 3.95
CA ALA A 26 -0.05 -14.73 2.59
C ALA A 26 1.46 -14.93 2.45
N VAL A 27 2.25 -14.40 3.40
CA VAL A 27 3.70 -14.57 3.42
C VAL A 27 4.08 -16.05 3.45
N ARG A 28 3.46 -16.84 4.33
CA ARG A 28 3.75 -18.29 4.41
C ARG A 28 3.52 -19.02 3.08
N ARG A 29 2.45 -18.67 2.36
CA ARG A 29 2.15 -19.26 1.04
C ARG A 29 3.19 -18.89 -0.02
N LEU A 30 3.72 -17.68 0.03
CA LEU A 30 4.78 -17.24 -0.88
C LEU A 30 6.09 -17.97 -0.56
N GLU A 31 6.41 -18.14 0.72
CA GLU A 31 7.57 -18.92 1.16
C GLU A 31 7.48 -20.39 0.74
N GLU A 32 6.30 -21.00 0.87
CA GLU A 32 6.01 -22.37 0.37
C GLU A 32 6.22 -22.49 -1.15
N GLN A 33 6.11 -21.38 -1.90
CA GLN A 33 6.38 -21.30 -3.34
C GLN A 33 7.84 -20.93 -3.66
N GLY A 34 8.70 -20.81 -2.65
CA GLY A 34 10.11 -20.42 -2.80
C GLY A 34 10.32 -18.92 -3.05
N ILE A 35 9.31 -18.08 -2.79
CA ILE A 35 9.39 -16.62 -2.91
C ILE A 35 9.64 -16.04 -1.51
N PRO A 36 10.89 -15.64 -1.19
CA PRO A 36 11.19 -15.10 0.14
C PRO A 36 10.62 -13.67 0.29
N PRO A 37 10.13 -13.30 1.49
CA PRO A 37 9.70 -11.94 1.76
C PRO A 37 10.88 -10.96 1.69
N THR A 38 10.71 -9.86 0.94
CA THR A 38 11.68 -8.75 0.89
C THR A 38 11.12 -7.56 1.64
N TYR A 39 11.78 -7.17 2.73
CA TYR A 39 11.38 -6.00 3.52
C TYR A 39 12.03 -4.73 2.97
N VAL A 40 11.22 -3.84 2.40
CA VAL A 40 11.69 -2.51 2.00
C VAL A 40 11.57 -1.58 3.20
N ARG A 41 12.71 -1.20 3.79
CA ARG A 41 12.75 -0.14 4.78
C ARG A 41 12.55 1.19 4.07
N ARG A 42 11.38 1.82 4.25
CA ARG A 42 11.20 3.22 3.84
C ARG A 42 12.09 4.08 4.75
N SER A 43 13.10 4.74 4.18
CA SER A 43 13.80 5.82 4.87
C SER A 43 12.78 6.89 5.23
N GLN A 44 12.86 7.45 6.43
CA GLN A 44 11.98 8.53 6.90
C GLN A 44 12.28 9.88 6.21
N SER A 45 12.82 9.84 5.00
CA SER A 45 13.33 10.98 4.25
C SER A 45 12.70 10.95 2.87
N HIS A 46 11.45 11.40 2.78
CA HIS A 46 10.96 12.23 1.69
C HIS A 46 9.51 12.61 1.98
N GLU A 47 9.33 13.89 2.31
CA GLU A 47 8.17 14.67 1.88
C GLU A 47 7.77 14.27 0.45
N PRO A 48 6.48 14.13 0.12
CA PRO A 48 6.08 13.83 -1.24
C PRO A 48 6.41 15.05 -2.10
N GLU A 49 7.57 15.06 -2.76
CA GLU A 49 7.63 15.74 -4.05
C GLU A 49 6.64 14.97 -4.93
N ALA A 50 5.45 15.55 -5.06
CA ALA A 50 4.51 15.19 -6.11
C ALA A 50 5.33 15.14 -7.40
N GLN A 51 5.43 13.95 -8.00
CA GLN A 51 6.11 13.80 -9.28
C GLN A 51 5.45 14.78 -10.27
N PRO A 52 6.12 15.84 -10.75
CA PRO A 52 5.63 16.56 -11.89
C PRO A 52 6.00 15.70 -13.11
N ASN A 53 5.00 15.41 -13.92
CA ASN A 53 5.13 14.91 -15.30
C ASN A 53 5.16 13.38 -15.45
N SER A 54 4.04 12.73 -15.11
CA SER A 54 3.59 11.64 -15.97
C SER A 54 3.19 12.25 -17.32
N ARG A 55 4.07 12.13 -18.30
CA ARG A 55 3.87 12.57 -19.69
C ARG A 55 2.68 11.81 -20.28
N VAL A 56 1.49 12.37 -20.10
CA VAL A 56 0.28 11.99 -20.84
C VAL A 56 0.43 12.50 -22.27
N ALA A 57 0.35 11.56 -23.21
CA ALA A 57 0.14 11.64 -24.65
C ALA A 57 0.30 13.02 -25.33
N ALA A 58 1.26 13.11 -26.25
CA ALA A 58 1.21 14.10 -27.32
C ALA A 58 -0.02 13.81 -28.19
N GLU A 59 -0.99 14.71 -28.19
CA GLU A 59 -2.03 14.77 -29.22
C GLU A 59 -1.40 15.32 -30.51
N PRO A 60 -1.74 14.78 -31.70
CA PRO A 60 -1.20 15.29 -32.94
C PRO A 60 -1.86 16.63 -33.29
N GLU A 61 -1.06 17.58 -33.75
CA GLU A 61 -1.54 18.87 -34.23
C GLU A 61 -2.46 18.67 -35.44
N GLY A 62 -3.66 19.25 -35.34
CA GLY A 62 -4.58 19.45 -36.46
C GLY A 62 -4.26 20.77 -37.17
N GLU A 63 -4.40 20.72 -38.50
CA GLU A 63 -4.10 21.74 -39.52
C GLU A 63 -4.62 23.17 -39.26
#